data_AF-A0A7X5YE61-F1
#
_entry.id   AF-A0A7X5YE61-F1
#
_cell.length_a   1.000
_cell.length_b   1.000
_cell.length_c   1.000
_cell.angle_alpha   90.00
_cell.angle_beta   90.00
_cell.angle_gamma   90.00
#
_symmetry.space_group_name_H-M   'P 1'
#
loop_
_entity.id
_entity.type
_entity.pdbx_description
1 polymer ?
#
loop_
_entity_poly.entity_id
_entity_poly.type
_entity_poly.pdbx_seq_one_letter_code
_entity_poly.pdbx_strand_id
1 'polypeptide(L)'
;MKKIIILLLLPWVFSCSNENSFPFEEEIIEENDESLSRSYTLYWDISNTCELILQEPINEILSEIMSIQEYRYMYDLILINDTRIQYIYIYQDDYNSVAAYEPKFKMMYFRDEYVVHDAFPEEFIHFIQDLAYDGIYGRSKADIEFEAKFFQDCLGLNDGIPLRGIGAQYGKLYMDWLLKIFDQFYVTARVYDTIMEGISGLTYDDFLEDFATKNSSYGIPEHCGARLLEYLYN
;
A
#
# COMPACT_ATOMS: atom_id res chain seq x y z
N MET A 1 29.00 23.90 19.56
CA MET A 1 28.70 23.11 20.77
C MET A 1 27.67 22.06 20.37
N LYS A 2 28.09 20.80 20.22
CA LYS A 2 27.20 19.68 19.88
C LYS A 2 26.31 19.40 21.09
N LYS A 3 24.99 19.36 20.91
CA LYS A 3 24.05 18.89 21.92
C LYS A 3 23.81 17.41 21.65
N ILE A 4 24.45 16.56 22.43
CA ILE A 4 24.12 15.13 22.48
C ILE A 4 22.77 15.03 23.20
N ILE A 5 21.72 14.66 22.48
CA ILE A 5 20.46 14.24 23.10
C ILE A 5 20.55 12.73 23.22
N ILE A 6 20.81 12.24 24.44
CA ILE A 6 20.63 10.84 24.79
C ILE A 6 19.12 10.62 24.88
N LEU A 7 18.53 10.03 23.84
CA LEU A 7 17.19 9.47 23.93
C LEU A 7 17.26 8.28 24.88
N LEU A 8 16.88 8.53 26.13
CA LEU A 8 16.64 7.52 27.14
C LEU A 8 15.48 6.63 26.67
N LEU A 9 15.78 5.59 25.91
CA LEU A 9 14.97 4.38 25.89
C LEU A 9 15.06 3.79 27.29
N LEU A 10 14.03 4.00 28.09
CA LEU A 10 13.84 3.36 29.40
C LEU A 10 12.78 2.26 29.28
N PRO A 11 12.89 1.22 30.12
CA PRO A 11 13.03 -0.16 29.66
C PRO A 11 11.89 -1.05 30.16
N TRP A 12 11.78 -2.22 29.52
CA TRP A 12 11.24 -3.49 30.02
C TRP A 12 10.39 -3.47 31.32
N VAL A 13 9.11 -3.84 31.19
CA VAL A 13 8.35 -4.59 32.20
C VAL A 13 7.47 -5.66 31.50
N PHE A 14 8.07 -6.79 31.09
CA PHE A 14 7.94 -8.19 31.61
C PHE A 14 6.68 -8.99 31.16
N SER A 15 6.83 -10.04 30.32
CA SER A 15 7.03 -11.49 30.66
C SER A 15 5.71 -12.28 30.54
N CYS A 16 5.50 -13.39 29.82
CA CYS A 16 6.27 -14.58 29.38
C CYS A 16 5.75 -14.98 27.97
N SER A 17 6.39 -15.71 27.04
CA SER A 17 7.35 -16.81 27.10
C SER A 17 7.98 -17.06 25.71
N ASN A 18 9.29 -17.31 25.73
CA ASN A 18 10.14 -18.10 24.82
C ASN A 18 10.36 -17.68 23.35
N GLU A 19 11.62 -17.31 23.12
CA GLU A 19 12.47 -17.70 21.98
C GLU A 19 12.08 -17.18 20.59
N ASN A 20 12.43 -15.91 20.33
CA ASN A 20 13.21 -15.49 19.15
C ASN A 20 13.51 -13.99 19.28
N SER A 21 14.62 -13.67 19.94
CA SER A 21 15.17 -12.32 19.94
C SER A 21 15.67 -12.00 18.53
N PHE A 22 14.94 -11.18 17.78
CA PHE A 22 15.42 -10.60 16.52
C PHE A 22 16.71 -9.79 16.79
N PRO A 23 17.82 -10.07 16.09
CA PRO A 23 19.03 -9.28 16.23
C PRO A 23 18.88 -8.03 15.37
N PHE A 24 18.37 -6.94 15.95
CA PHE A 24 18.76 -5.62 15.46
C PHE A 24 20.15 -5.35 16.05
N GLU A 25 21.20 -5.48 15.23
CA GLU A 25 22.53 -5.00 15.61
C GLU A 25 22.41 -3.50 15.93
N GLU A 26 22.90 -3.10 17.12
CA GLU A 26 22.99 -1.70 17.54
C GLU A 26 23.96 -0.95 16.60
N GLU A 27 23.43 -0.44 15.49
CA GLU A 27 24.11 0.56 14.70
C GLU A 27 23.86 1.93 15.34
N ILE A 28 24.93 2.61 15.74
CA ILE A 28 24.86 3.98 16.26
C ILE A 28 24.56 4.89 15.06
N ILE A 29 23.27 5.19 14.84
CA ILE A 29 22.83 6.05 13.75
C ILE A 29 22.98 7.52 14.18
N GLU A 30 23.94 8.22 13.56
CA GLU A 30 24.10 9.68 13.69
C GLU A 30 23.06 10.44 12.85
N GLU A 31 22.22 11.23 13.54
CA GLU A 31 21.39 12.39 13.12
C GLU A 31 20.44 12.31 11.89
N ASN A 32 19.13 12.42 12.20
CA ASN A 32 18.06 13.09 11.42
C ASN A 32 17.66 12.53 10.06
N ASP A 33 17.24 11.27 10.00
CA ASP A 33 16.40 10.80 8.89
C ASP A 33 14.94 10.71 9.37
N GLU A 34 14.17 11.80 9.22
CA GLU A 34 12.72 11.83 9.49
C GLU A 34 12.01 10.66 8.79
N SER A 35 12.53 10.26 7.63
CA SER A 35 11.97 9.16 6.86
C SER A 35 12.09 7.82 7.58
N LEU A 36 13.21 7.57 8.26
CA LEU A 36 13.42 6.36 9.04
C LEU A 36 12.51 6.36 10.28
N SER A 37 12.38 7.51 10.95
CA SER A 37 11.48 7.68 12.09
C SER A 37 10.01 7.45 11.74
N ARG A 38 9.58 7.90 10.54
CA ARG A 38 8.22 7.64 10.03
C ARG A 38 8.00 6.15 9.78
N SER A 39 8.96 5.49 9.15
CA SER A 39 8.92 4.04 8.92
C SER A 39 8.79 3.24 10.21
N TYR A 40 9.58 3.55 11.24
CA TYR A 40 9.48 2.89 12.54
C TYR A 40 8.13 3.09 13.23
N THR A 41 7.53 4.28 13.11
CA THR A 41 6.26 4.59 13.77
C THR A 41 5.10 3.82 13.11
N LEU A 42 5.02 3.86 11.77
CA LEU A 42 4.01 3.10 11.04
C LEU A 42 4.14 1.59 11.28
N TYR A 43 5.38 1.09 11.27
CA TYR A 43 5.69 -0.30 11.59
C TYR A 43 5.12 -0.70 12.96
N TRP A 44 5.39 0.11 13.98
CA TRP A 44 4.94 -0.14 15.34
C TRP A 44 3.41 -0.09 15.46
N ASP A 45 2.76 0.86 14.80
CA ASP A 45 1.31 1.02 14.85
C ASP A 45 0.57 -0.18 14.21
N ILE A 46 1.06 -0.66 13.07
CA ILE A 46 0.43 -1.80 12.36
C ILE A 46 0.73 -3.12 13.07
N SER A 47 1.97 -3.34 13.52
CA SER A 47 2.35 -4.58 14.20
C SER A 47 1.53 -4.82 15.49
N ASN A 48 1.20 -3.75 16.22
CA ASN A 48 0.35 -3.83 17.41
C ASN A 48 -1.16 -3.98 17.12
N THR A 49 -1.55 -3.92 15.86
CA THR A 49 -2.95 -3.98 15.40
C THR A 49 -3.34 -5.38 14.92
N CYS A 50 -2.37 -6.30 14.79
CA CYS A 50 -2.59 -7.63 14.24
C CYS A 50 -2.63 -8.75 15.28
N GLU A 51 -3.28 -9.86 14.93
CA GLU A 51 -3.20 -11.12 15.69
C GLU A 51 -1.75 -11.59 15.82
N LEU A 52 -1.40 -12.24 16.94
CA LEU A 52 -0.03 -12.70 17.20
C LEU A 52 0.55 -13.56 16.07
N ILE A 53 -0.26 -14.41 15.46
CA ILE A 53 0.15 -15.27 14.33
C ILE A 53 0.53 -14.47 13.07
N LEU A 54 0.00 -13.24 12.95
CA LEU A 54 0.23 -12.36 11.82
C LEU A 54 1.39 -11.36 12.06
N GLN A 55 1.93 -11.27 13.28
CA GLN A 55 2.96 -10.28 13.60
C GLN A 55 4.23 -10.49 12.77
N GLU A 56 4.76 -11.70 12.71
CA GLU A 56 5.95 -12.01 11.92
C GLU A 56 5.76 -11.72 10.42
N PRO A 57 4.74 -12.26 9.71
CA PRO A 57 4.57 -11.99 8.29
C PRO A 57 4.30 -10.50 8.01
N ILE A 58 3.52 -9.80 8.83
CA ILE A 58 3.28 -8.37 8.66
C ILE A 58 4.57 -7.57 8.87
N ASN A 59 5.38 -7.93 9.85
CA ASN A 59 6.66 -7.26 10.10
C ASN A 59 7.61 -7.41 8.92
N GLU A 60 7.69 -8.60 8.31
CA GLU A 60 8.49 -8.83 7.10
C GLU A 60 8.01 -7.93 5.96
N ILE A 61 6.70 -7.94 5.64
CA ILE A 61 6.12 -7.14 4.55
C ILE A 61 6.31 -5.64 4.81
N LEU A 62 6.10 -5.18 6.04
CA LEU A 62 6.31 -3.78 6.40
C LEU A 62 7.77 -3.36 6.23
N SER A 63 8.73 -4.24 6.55
CA SER A 63 10.14 -3.95 6.31
C SER A 63 10.45 -3.75 4.82
N GLU A 64 9.78 -4.51 3.96
CA GLU A 64 9.94 -4.41 2.50
C GLU A 64 9.27 -3.15 1.95
N ILE A 65 7.98 -2.94 2.21
CA ILE A 65 7.24 -1.82 1.60
C ILE A 65 7.69 -0.47 2.17
N MET A 66 8.18 -0.39 3.42
CA MET A 66 8.70 0.86 3.98
C MET A 66 10.07 1.27 3.42
N SER A 67 10.70 0.42 2.59
CA SER A 67 11.87 0.84 1.79
C SER A 67 11.46 1.69 0.57
N ILE A 68 10.18 1.67 0.18
CA ILE A 68 9.63 2.37 -0.97
C ILE A 68 9.08 3.74 -0.54
N GLN A 69 9.42 4.78 -1.28
CA GLN A 69 9.09 6.18 -0.91
C GLN A 69 7.58 6.45 -0.86
N GLU A 70 6.82 5.87 -1.77
CA GLU A 70 5.39 6.08 -1.90
C GLU A 70 4.62 5.57 -0.68
N TYR A 71 4.99 4.39 -0.14
CA TYR A 71 4.41 3.90 1.12
C TYR A 71 4.73 4.81 2.31
N ARG A 72 5.86 5.54 2.27
CA ARG A 72 6.15 6.56 3.28
C ARG A 72 5.27 7.79 3.13
N TYR A 73 4.91 8.20 1.91
CA TYR A 73 3.94 9.28 1.69
C TYR A 73 2.51 8.89 2.06
N MET A 74 2.14 7.63 1.89
CA MET A 74 0.87 7.10 2.40
C MET A 74 0.77 7.24 3.93
N TYR A 75 1.88 7.14 4.66
CA TYR A 75 1.88 7.40 6.10
C TYR A 75 1.50 8.84 6.46
N ASP A 76 1.84 9.81 5.63
CA ASP A 76 1.46 11.20 5.88
C ASP A 76 -0.07 11.38 5.82
N LEU A 77 -0.78 10.62 4.97
CA LEU A 77 -2.26 10.60 4.98
C LEU A 77 -2.82 10.06 6.29
N ILE A 78 -2.19 9.03 6.87
CA ILE A 78 -2.58 8.45 8.15
C ILE A 78 -2.46 9.52 9.26
N LEU A 79 -1.35 10.25 9.28
CA LEU A 79 -1.10 11.32 10.26
C LEU A 79 -2.06 12.50 10.08
N ILE A 80 -2.27 12.97 8.85
CA ILE A 80 -3.16 14.10 8.55
C ILE A 80 -4.60 13.80 8.98
N ASN A 81 -5.04 12.56 8.77
CA ASN A 81 -6.40 12.12 9.10
C ASN A 81 -6.57 11.68 10.56
N ASP A 82 -5.51 11.68 11.37
CA ASP A 82 -5.50 11.20 12.76
C ASP A 82 -6.21 9.84 12.90
N THR A 83 -5.84 8.90 12.03
CA THR A 83 -6.53 7.63 11.84
C THR A 83 -5.53 6.47 11.85
N ARG A 84 -6.03 5.25 12.02
CA ARG A 84 -5.24 4.02 11.94
C ARG A 84 -6.09 2.83 11.54
N ILE A 85 -5.44 1.79 11.06
CA ILE A 85 -6.02 0.44 10.97
C ILE A 85 -6.38 0.02 12.41
N GLN A 86 -7.57 -0.55 12.60
CA GLN A 86 -8.07 -0.92 13.93
C GLN A 86 -7.80 -2.38 14.29
N TYR A 87 -7.84 -3.26 13.29
CA TYR A 87 -7.56 -4.67 13.51
C TYR A 87 -7.14 -5.37 12.22
N ILE A 88 -6.18 -6.30 12.33
CA ILE A 88 -5.74 -7.18 11.25
C ILE A 88 -5.79 -8.64 11.73
N TYR A 89 -6.55 -9.50 11.04
CA TYR A 89 -6.83 -10.84 11.55
C TYR A 89 -7.07 -11.90 10.49
N ILE A 90 -7.02 -13.16 10.90
CA ILE A 90 -7.42 -14.29 10.07
C ILE A 90 -8.90 -14.59 10.31
N TYR A 91 -9.73 -14.56 9.26
CA TYR A 91 -11.13 -14.99 9.38
C TYR A 91 -11.28 -16.48 9.02
N GLN A 92 -12.16 -17.18 9.73
CA GLN A 92 -12.35 -18.64 9.60
C GLN A 92 -13.57 -19.05 8.74
N ASP A 93 -14.29 -18.10 8.16
CA ASP A 93 -15.56 -18.34 7.45
C ASP A 93 -15.41 -18.42 5.92
N ASP A 94 -16.40 -19.01 5.25
CA ASP A 94 -16.53 -19.21 3.79
C ASP A 94 -16.71 -17.90 2.97
N TYR A 95 -15.99 -16.82 3.29
CA TYR A 95 -15.93 -15.67 2.38
C TYR A 95 -15.21 -16.08 1.10
N ASN A 96 -15.80 -15.73 -0.05
CA ASN A 96 -15.23 -15.98 -1.37
C ASN A 96 -13.93 -15.18 -1.65
N SER A 97 -13.60 -14.19 -0.82
CA SER A 97 -12.38 -13.41 -1.00
C SER A 97 -11.16 -14.13 -0.41
N VAL A 98 -9.95 -13.70 -0.77
CA VAL A 98 -8.70 -14.20 -0.17
C VAL A 98 -8.22 -13.25 0.94
N ALA A 99 -8.46 -11.96 0.74
CA ALA A 99 -8.32 -10.90 1.71
C ALA A 99 -9.37 -9.82 1.43
N ALA A 100 -9.62 -8.94 2.39
CA ALA A 100 -10.30 -7.68 2.11
C ALA A 100 -10.12 -6.66 3.24
N TYR A 101 -10.25 -5.39 2.84
CA TYR A 101 -10.36 -4.24 3.69
C TYR A 101 -11.84 -3.88 3.92
N GLU A 102 -12.23 -3.73 5.19
CA GLU A 102 -13.55 -3.26 5.61
C GLU A 102 -13.46 -1.80 6.08
N PRO A 103 -13.94 -0.83 5.27
CA PRO A 103 -13.76 0.59 5.56
C PRO A 103 -14.51 1.05 6.80
N LYS A 104 -15.67 0.45 7.10
CA LYS A 104 -16.52 0.86 8.22
C LYS A 104 -15.80 0.69 9.56
N PHE A 105 -14.99 -0.36 9.66
CA PHE A 105 -14.25 -0.68 10.87
C PHE A 105 -12.75 -0.41 10.74
N LYS A 106 -12.29 -0.03 9.54
CA LYS A 106 -10.86 0.14 9.20
C LYS A 106 -10.07 -1.13 9.55
N MET A 107 -10.61 -2.27 9.15
CA MET A 107 -10.04 -3.59 9.45
C MET A 107 -9.59 -4.28 8.18
N MET A 108 -8.55 -5.10 8.29
CA MET A 108 -8.14 -6.02 7.23
C MET A 108 -8.31 -7.44 7.71
N TYR A 109 -8.76 -8.30 6.82
CA TYR A 109 -8.92 -9.70 7.13
C TYR A 109 -8.35 -10.56 6.01
N PHE A 110 -7.70 -11.64 6.43
CA PHE A 110 -6.98 -12.56 5.55
C PHE A 110 -7.52 -13.97 5.78
N ARG A 111 -7.53 -14.80 4.73
CA ARG A 111 -8.00 -16.18 4.85
C ARG A 111 -7.09 -17.05 5.71
N ASP A 112 -5.78 -16.83 5.60
CA ASP A 112 -4.74 -17.59 6.28
C ASP A 112 -3.42 -16.79 6.28
N GLU A 113 -2.41 -17.27 7.01
CA GLU A 113 -1.09 -16.60 7.11
C GLU A 113 -0.33 -16.55 5.76
N TYR A 114 -0.57 -17.52 4.86
CA TYR A 114 0.16 -17.63 3.60
C TYR A 114 -0.25 -16.57 2.59
N VAL A 115 -1.49 -16.11 2.65
CA VAL A 115 -2.01 -15.09 1.72
C VAL A 115 -1.67 -13.67 2.12
N VAL A 116 -1.20 -13.46 3.36
CA VAL A 116 -0.91 -12.14 3.93
C VAL A 116 0.17 -11.45 3.11
N HIS A 117 1.23 -12.17 2.74
CA HIS A 117 2.34 -11.62 1.96
C HIS A 117 1.87 -11.03 0.63
N ASP A 118 1.01 -11.73 -0.09
CA ASP A 118 0.57 -11.31 -1.41
C ASP A 118 -0.53 -10.25 -1.36
N ALA A 119 -1.41 -10.31 -0.37
CA ALA A 119 -2.61 -9.48 -0.31
C ALA A 119 -2.46 -8.23 0.57
N PHE A 120 -1.64 -8.26 1.62
CA PHE A 120 -1.50 -7.14 2.55
C PHE A 120 -1.13 -5.82 1.86
N PRO A 121 -0.19 -5.78 0.89
CA PRO A 121 0.12 -4.53 0.19
C PRO A 121 -1.11 -3.92 -0.49
N GLU A 122 -1.98 -4.75 -1.09
CA GLU A 122 -3.21 -4.28 -1.75
C GLU A 122 -4.23 -3.76 -0.73
N GLU A 123 -4.47 -4.53 0.34
CA GLU A 123 -5.40 -4.10 1.40
C GLU A 123 -4.94 -2.83 2.10
N PHE A 124 -3.63 -2.66 2.27
CA PHE A 124 -3.05 -1.43 2.77
C PHE A 124 -3.34 -0.25 1.84
N ILE A 125 -3.21 -0.42 0.53
CA ILE A 125 -3.59 0.62 -0.44
C ILE A 125 -5.08 0.95 -0.32
N HIS A 126 -5.97 -0.03 -0.15
CA HIS A 126 -7.40 0.21 0.06
C HIS A 126 -7.70 1.01 1.32
N PHE A 127 -6.99 0.75 2.42
CA PHE A 127 -7.06 1.60 3.61
C PHE A 127 -6.66 3.05 3.31
N ILE A 128 -5.60 3.26 2.53
CA ILE A 128 -5.15 4.60 2.17
C ILE A 128 -6.13 5.28 1.21
N GLN A 129 -6.72 4.55 0.27
CA GLN A 129 -7.78 5.05 -0.60
C GLN A 129 -8.99 5.53 0.21
N ASP A 130 -9.35 4.83 1.30
CA ASP A 130 -10.43 5.27 2.21
C ASP A 130 -10.14 6.64 2.81
N LEU A 131 -8.87 6.92 3.13
CA LEU A 131 -8.44 8.22 3.63
C LEU A 131 -8.39 9.27 2.52
N ALA A 132 -7.81 8.94 1.37
CA ALA A 132 -7.64 9.87 0.25
C ALA A 132 -8.98 10.28 -0.38
N TYR A 133 -10.01 9.44 -0.26
CA TYR A 133 -11.31 9.69 -0.88
C TYR A 133 -12.36 10.31 0.05
N ASP A 134 -12.02 10.55 1.32
CA ASP A 134 -12.98 10.84 2.39
C ASP A 134 -14.04 9.73 2.55
N GLY A 135 -13.61 8.48 2.40
CA GLY A 135 -14.44 7.27 2.41
C GLY A 135 -14.54 6.61 1.03
N ILE A 136 -14.25 5.32 0.94
CA ILE A 136 -14.45 4.56 -0.31
C ILE A 136 -15.89 4.11 -0.53
N TYR A 137 -16.75 4.21 0.50
CA TYR A 137 -18.16 3.84 0.40
C TYR A 137 -18.90 4.69 -0.63
N GLY A 138 -19.49 4.01 -1.64
CA GLY A 138 -20.23 4.65 -2.71
C GLY A 138 -19.40 4.97 -3.95
N ARG A 139 -18.11 4.59 -3.98
CA ARG A 139 -17.31 4.56 -5.20
C ARG A 139 -17.42 3.22 -5.91
N SER A 140 -17.23 3.24 -7.22
CA SER A 140 -17.18 2.01 -8.01
C SER A 140 -16.04 1.11 -7.54
N LYS A 141 -16.35 -0.17 -7.33
CA LYS A 141 -15.35 -1.18 -7.02
C LYS A 141 -14.30 -1.29 -8.12
N ALA A 142 -14.69 -1.10 -9.39
CA ALA A 142 -13.75 -1.09 -10.51
C ALA A 142 -12.72 0.05 -10.38
N ASP A 143 -13.15 1.25 -10.00
CA ASP A 143 -12.24 2.41 -9.81
C ASP A 143 -11.23 2.13 -8.69
N ILE A 144 -11.71 1.66 -7.54
CA ILE A 144 -10.90 1.37 -6.35
C ILE A 144 -9.85 0.27 -6.67
N GLU A 145 -10.31 -0.84 -7.22
CA GLU A 145 -9.47 -2.01 -7.51
C GLU A 145 -8.46 -1.73 -8.62
N PHE A 146 -8.87 -1.00 -9.67
CA PHE A 146 -7.96 -0.63 -10.74
C PHE A 146 -6.84 0.27 -10.24
N GLU A 147 -7.16 1.34 -9.49
CA GLU A 147 -6.13 2.26 -8.99
C GLU A 147 -5.13 1.55 -8.07
N ALA A 148 -5.61 0.65 -7.20
CA ALA A 148 -4.74 -0.14 -6.33
C ALA A 148 -3.81 -1.08 -7.12
N LYS A 149 -4.36 -1.84 -8.06
CA LYS A 149 -3.58 -2.78 -8.89
C LYS A 149 -2.62 -2.07 -9.84
N PHE A 150 -3.05 -0.95 -10.41
CA PHE A 150 -2.20 -0.10 -11.23
C PHE A 150 -1.01 0.44 -10.45
N PHE A 151 -1.24 0.91 -9.22
CA PHE A 151 -0.17 1.39 -8.35
C PHE A 151 0.81 0.26 -8.00
N GLN A 152 0.33 -0.94 -7.66
CA GLN A 152 1.19 -2.10 -7.44
C GLN A 152 2.01 -2.47 -8.69
N ASP A 153 1.42 -2.38 -9.89
CA ASP A 153 2.13 -2.64 -11.14
C ASP A 153 3.22 -1.59 -11.43
N CYS A 154 2.98 -0.32 -11.07
CA CYS A 154 4.00 0.72 -11.16
C CYS A 154 5.20 0.44 -10.25
N LEU A 155 4.95 -0.02 -9.02
CA LEU A 155 6.00 -0.34 -8.06
C LEU A 155 6.76 -1.64 -8.41
N GLY A 156 6.04 -2.66 -8.88
CA GLY A 156 6.59 -3.99 -9.14
C GLY A 156 7.16 -4.22 -10.55
N LEU A 157 7.29 -3.18 -11.38
CA LEU A 157 7.63 -3.32 -12.80
C LEU A 157 8.98 -4.02 -13.04
N ASN A 158 9.95 -3.88 -12.14
CA ASN A 158 11.27 -4.51 -12.25
C ASN A 158 11.35 -5.93 -11.69
N ASP A 159 10.32 -6.37 -10.97
CA ASP A 159 10.35 -7.62 -10.21
C ASP A 159 9.78 -8.81 -11.00
N GLY A 160 9.43 -8.59 -12.27
CA GLY A 160 8.87 -9.63 -13.15
C GLY A 160 7.50 -10.15 -12.68
N ILE A 161 6.82 -9.38 -11.84
CA ILE A 161 5.53 -9.74 -11.25
C ILE A 161 4.44 -9.65 -12.33
N PRO A 162 3.45 -10.58 -12.35
CA PRO A 162 2.32 -10.47 -13.26
C PRO A 162 1.57 -9.15 -13.09
N LEU A 163 1.30 -8.47 -14.20
CA LEU A 163 0.54 -7.21 -14.21
C LEU A 163 -0.89 -7.45 -13.72
N ARG A 164 -1.26 -6.85 -12.60
CA ARG A 164 -2.55 -7.00 -11.90
C ARG A 164 -3.64 -6.12 -12.49
N GLY A 165 -3.30 -4.91 -12.92
CA GLY A 165 -4.22 -3.94 -13.52
C GLY A 165 -4.48 -4.14 -15.01
N ILE A 166 -3.82 -5.13 -15.64
CA ILE A 166 -3.95 -5.39 -17.07
C ILE A 166 -5.38 -5.82 -17.46
N GLY A 167 -5.96 -5.13 -18.45
CA GLY A 167 -7.29 -5.41 -19.00
C GLY A 167 -7.33 -6.53 -20.04
N ALA A 168 -8.46 -6.65 -20.73
CA ALA A 168 -8.74 -7.72 -21.68
C ALA A 168 -8.13 -7.49 -23.08
N GLN A 169 -8.04 -6.24 -23.52
CA GLN A 169 -7.74 -5.88 -24.91
C GLN A 169 -6.39 -5.19 -25.07
N TYR A 170 -6.02 -4.32 -24.14
CA TYR A 170 -4.90 -3.38 -24.33
C TYR A 170 -3.64 -3.77 -23.57
N GLY A 171 -3.47 -5.05 -23.25
CA GLY A 171 -2.40 -5.51 -22.36
C GLY A 171 -0.98 -5.09 -22.74
N LYS A 172 -0.66 -5.09 -24.04
CA LYS A 172 0.65 -4.58 -24.52
C LYS A 172 0.78 -3.07 -24.31
N LEU A 173 -0.25 -2.30 -24.67
CA LEU A 173 -0.23 -0.84 -24.51
C LEU A 173 -0.21 -0.44 -23.03
N TYR A 174 -0.84 -1.22 -22.15
CA TYR A 174 -0.76 -1.06 -20.71
C TYR A 174 0.68 -1.22 -20.20
N MET A 175 1.40 -2.24 -20.66
CA MET A 175 2.82 -2.42 -20.32
C MET A 175 3.70 -1.30 -20.89
N ASP A 176 3.49 -0.89 -22.15
CA ASP A 176 4.21 0.22 -22.76
C ASP A 176 3.94 1.55 -22.00
N TRP A 177 2.73 1.73 -21.47
CA TRP A 177 2.36 2.86 -20.62
C TRP A 177 3.07 2.82 -19.27
N LEU A 178 3.11 1.68 -18.58
CA LEU A 178 3.85 1.53 -17.33
C LEU A 178 5.34 1.83 -17.50
N LEU A 179 5.95 1.35 -18.59
CA LEU A 179 7.35 1.66 -18.91
C LEU A 179 7.57 3.15 -19.17
N LYS A 180 6.65 3.81 -19.89
CA LYS A 180 6.67 5.28 -20.07
C LYS A 180 6.65 5.99 -18.73
N ILE A 181 5.80 5.57 -17.79
CA ILE A 181 5.73 6.19 -16.47
C ILE A 181 7.01 5.91 -15.68
N PHE A 182 7.50 4.66 -15.67
CA PHE A 182 8.74 4.24 -14.99
C PHE A 182 9.96 5.07 -15.42
N ASP A 183 10.11 5.32 -16.72
CA ASP A 183 11.18 6.17 -17.24
C ASP A 183 11.09 7.63 -16.73
N GLN A 184 9.92 8.07 -16.29
CA GLN A 184 9.67 9.42 -15.79
C GLN A 184 9.65 9.52 -14.25
N PHE A 185 9.46 8.40 -13.53
CA PHE A 185 9.33 8.33 -12.07
C PHE A 185 10.47 9.04 -11.33
N TYR A 186 11.70 8.87 -11.80
CA TYR A 186 12.90 9.41 -11.16
C TYR A 186 13.43 10.69 -11.80
N VAL A 187 12.76 11.21 -12.83
CA VAL A 187 13.30 12.27 -13.70
C VAL A 187 12.44 13.54 -13.69
N THR A 188 11.13 13.46 -13.40
CA THR A 188 10.23 14.61 -13.55
C THR A 188 9.24 14.80 -12.39
N ALA A 189 8.90 16.06 -12.13
CA ALA A 189 7.84 16.45 -11.18
C ALA A 189 6.42 16.37 -11.79
N ARG A 190 6.20 15.53 -12.82
CA ARG A 190 4.93 15.47 -13.59
C ARG A 190 4.48 14.03 -13.83
N VAL A 191 4.72 13.15 -12.86
CA VAL A 191 4.33 11.74 -12.94
C VAL A 191 2.81 11.63 -13.08
N TYR A 192 2.04 12.42 -12.32
CA TYR A 192 0.58 12.44 -12.42
C TYR A 192 0.07 12.82 -13.82
N ASP A 193 0.60 13.90 -14.42
CA ASP A 193 0.24 14.30 -15.79
C ASP A 193 0.51 13.17 -16.80
N THR A 194 1.62 12.44 -16.63
CA THR A 194 2.01 11.33 -17.52
C THR A 194 1.07 10.13 -17.39
N ILE A 195 0.60 9.84 -16.18
CA ILE A 195 -0.43 8.84 -15.91
C ILE A 195 -1.70 9.26 -16.64
N MET A 196 -2.20 10.47 -16.41
CA MET A 196 -3.48 10.91 -16.96
C MET A 196 -3.46 11.09 -18.49
N GLU A 197 -2.33 11.50 -19.08
CA GLU A 197 -2.16 11.59 -20.54
C GLU A 197 -2.27 10.21 -21.22
N GLY A 198 -1.84 9.15 -20.55
CA GLY A 198 -1.85 7.80 -21.09
C GLY A 198 -0.85 7.57 -22.22
N ILE A 199 -1.20 6.66 -23.14
CA ILE A 199 -0.36 6.26 -24.28
C ILE A 199 -1.20 5.99 -25.53
N SER A 200 -0.69 6.38 -26.71
CA SER A 200 -1.31 6.06 -28.01
C SER A 200 -2.78 6.45 -28.12
N GLY A 201 -3.21 7.52 -27.43
CA GLY A 201 -4.59 7.99 -27.41
C GLY A 201 -5.52 7.24 -26.45
N LEU A 202 -5.01 6.25 -25.70
CA LEU A 202 -5.69 5.64 -24.56
C LEU A 202 -5.23 6.34 -23.28
N THR A 203 -6.18 6.70 -22.43
CA THR A 203 -6.00 7.37 -21.15
C THR A 203 -6.15 6.39 -19.98
N TYR A 204 -5.93 6.87 -18.75
CA TYR A 204 -6.20 6.12 -17.54
C TYR A 204 -7.61 5.48 -17.54
N ASP A 205 -8.63 6.24 -17.95
CA ASP A 205 -10.02 5.78 -17.97
C ASP A 205 -10.26 4.66 -18.98
N ASP A 206 -9.57 4.69 -20.13
CA ASP A 206 -9.67 3.61 -21.13
C ASP A 206 -9.08 2.30 -20.60
N PHE A 207 -7.98 2.37 -19.85
CA PHE A 207 -7.39 1.19 -19.20
C PHE A 207 -8.23 0.67 -18.05
N LEU A 208 -8.87 1.57 -17.29
CA LEU A 208 -9.86 1.23 -16.27
C LEU A 208 -11.08 0.49 -16.85
N GLU A 209 -11.61 0.96 -17.98
CA GLU A 209 -12.71 0.27 -18.68
C GLU A 209 -12.30 -1.12 -19.18
N ASP A 210 -11.09 -1.25 -19.74
CA ASP A 210 -10.56 -2.53 -20.21
C ASP A 210 -10.30 -3.51 -19.04
N PHE A 211 -9.83 -2.99 -17.91
CA PHE A 211 -9.69 -3.73 -16.65
C PHE A 211 -11.04 -4.21 -16.12
N ALA A 212 -12.04 -3.35 -16.08
CA ALA A 212 -13.40 -3.69 -15.62
C ALA A 212 -14.05 -4.73 -16.54
N THR A 213 -13.78 -4.67 -17.85
CA THR A 213 -14.24 -5.67 -18.82
C THR A 213 -13.68 -7.07 -18.51
N LYS A 214 -12.39 -7.16 -18.16
CA LYS A 214 -11.77 -8.41 -17.74
C LYS A 214 -12.29 -8.89 -16.38
N ASN A 215 -12.54 -7.95 -15.46
CA ASN A 215 -12.95 -8.21 -14.07
C ASN A 215 -14.40 -7.79 -13.83
N SER A 216 -15.33 -8.32 -14.63
CA SER A 216 -16.75 -7.93 -14.60
C SER A 216 -17.44 -8.03 -13.22
N SER A 217 -16.89 -8.80 -12.27
CA SER A 217 -17.35 -8.85 -10.88
C SER A 217 -17.17 -7.53 -10.11
N TYR A 218 -16.35 -6.60 -10.61
CA TYR A 218 -16.13 -5.28 -10.02
C TYR A 218 -17.11 -4.22 -10.52
N GLY A 219 -17.98 -4.57 -11.47
CA GLY A 219 -19.02 -3.68 -11.96
C GLY A 219 -18.51 -2.66 -12.97
N ILE A 220 -19.29 -1.58 -13.12
CA ILE A 220 -19.04 -0.53 -14.11
C ILE A 220 -18.25 0.60 -13.44
N PRO A 221 -17.17 1.10 -14.07
CA PRO A 221 -16.46 2.29 -13.59
C PRO A 221 -17.38 3.52 -13.47
N GLU A 222 -17.11 4.38 -12.49
CA GLU A 222 -17.80 5.68 -12.36
C GLU A 222 -16.91 6.86 -12.76
N HIS A 223 -15.64 6.60 -13.10
CA HIS A 223 -14.65 7.60 -13.53
C HIS A 223 -14.43 8.69 -12.48
N CYS A 224 -14.25 8.28 -11.23
CA CYS A 224 -14.09 9.19 -10.10
C CYS A 224 -12.68 9.83 -9.99
N GLY A 225 -11.83 9.63 -11.00
CA GLY A 225 -10.42 10.05 -11.05
C GLY A 225 -9.50 9.26 -10.09
N ALA A 226 -8.20 9.27 -10.40
CA ALA A 226 -7.18 8.58 -9.62
C ALA A 226 -6.66 9.46 -8.46
N ARG A 227 -7.45 9.57 -7.39
CA ARG A 227 -7.19 10.50 -6.27
C ARG A 227 -5.99 10.11 -5.40
N LEU A 228 -5.72 8.81 -5.25
CA LEU A 228 -4.54 8.38 -4.51
C LEU A 228 -3.29 8.70 -5.33
N LEU A 229 -3.30 8.43 -6.63
CA LEU A 229 -2.21 8.80 -7.54
C LEU A 229 -2.01 10.33 -7.59
N GLU A 230 -3.10 11.10 -7.55
CA GLU A 230 -3.02 12.56 -7.47
C GLU A 230 -2.29 13.00 -6.19
N TYR A 231 -2.65 12.44 -5.03
CA TYR A 231 -1.97 12.74 -3.78
C TYR A 231 -0.48 12.37 -3.80
N LEU A 232 -0.12 11.23 -4.40
CA LEU A 232 1.25 10.73 -4.40
C LEU A 232 2.17 11.46 -5.38
N TYR A 233 1.62 12.02 -6.47
CA TYR A 233 2.41 12.44 -7.64
C TYR A 233 2.10 13.86 -8.16
N ASN A 234 1.23 14.63 -7.50
CA ASN A 234 0.89 16.03 -7.85
C ASN A 234 1.32 17.00 -6.73
#